data_AF-A0AAV9I4J2-F1
#
_entry.id   AF-A0AAV9I4J2-F1
#
_cell.length_a   1.000
_cell.length_b   1.000
_cell.length_c   1.000
_cell.angle_alpha   90.00
_cell.angle_beta   90.00
_cell.angle_gamma   90.00
#
_symmetry.space_group_name_H-M   'P 1'
#
loop_
_entity.id
_entity.type
_entity.pdbx_description
1 polymer ?
#
loop_
_entity_poly.entity_id
_entity_poly.type
_entity_poly.pdbx_seq_one_letter_code
_entity_poly.pdbx_strand_id
1 'polypeptide(L)'
;MSKNRTSVALKQTLVIYDESSLLSWLLAIITLSPIFLYVAEACFILFRREYFGLTLILGQLINEIVNVALKEIIAEPRPSPCEQSEYGMPSAHSQAMFFVTSCVIVTLSRRRHKPLSDWEKNFLYLFLITCSLLVCFSRVYLGYHSVAQVIVGALVGCVVGYFWTLCFQEGNGGLLSLLKSVKALKLMYFKDSLECCHFLRREQLQCFKCEECTK
;
A
#
# COMPACT_ATOMS: atom_id res chain seq x y z
N MET A 1 38.85 16.12 -23.96
CA MET A 1 38.49 16.05 -22.52
C MET A 1 37.21 15.26 -22.37
N SER A 2 37.31 14.00 -21.94
CA SER A 2 36.13 13.15 -21.65
C SER A 2 35.42 13.71 -20.43
N LYS A 3 34.15 14.14 -20.58
CA LYS A 3 33.30 14.48 -19.42
C LYS A 3 33.06 13.18 -18.66
N ASN A 4 33.61 13.08 -17.45
CA ASN A 4 33.30 12.01 -16.52
C ASN A 4 31.80 12.11 -16.19
N ARG A 5 30.97 11.27 -16.83
CA ARG A 5 29.55 11.16 -16.49
C ARG A 5 29.45 10.27 -15.25
N THR A 6 29.07 10.85 -14.13
CA THR A 6 28.65 10.10 -12.95
C THR A 6 27.24 9.57 -13.19
N SER A 7 27.12 8.27 -13.46
CA SER A 7 25.83 7.58 -13.53
C SER A 7 25.42 7.14 -12.13
N VAL A 8 24.20 7.47 -11.71
CA VAL A 8 23.63 7.04 -10.42
C VAL A 8 22.46 6.10 -10.71
N ALA A 9 22.47 4.91 -10.11
CA ALA A 9 21.37 3.97 -10.22
C ALA A 9 20.16 4.43 -9.39
N LEU A 10 18.96 4.13 -9.89
CA LEU A 10 17.74 4.32 -9.11
C LEU A 10 17.67 3.25 -8.02
N LYS A 11 18.14 3.60 -6.81
CA LYS A 11 18.36 2.65 -5.71
C LYS A 11 17.09 1.88 -5.29
N GLN A 12 15.91 2.44 -5.54
CA GLN A 12 14.61 1.86 -5.19
C GLN A 12 14.25 0.64 -6.04
N THR A 13 14.64 0.61 -7.32
CA THR A 13 14.39 -0.51 -8.24
C THR A 13 15.59 -1.43 -8.38
N LEU A 14 16.74 -1.05 -7.81
CA LEU A 14 17.96 -1.83 -7.87
C LEU A 14 17.87 -3.04 -6.94
N VAL A 15 17.84 -4.23 -7.54
CA VAL A 15 17.88 -5.52 -6.85
C VAL A 15 19.08 -6.31 -7.38
N ILE A 16 19.92 -6.78 -6.46
CA ILE A 16 21.07 -7.63 -6.70
C ILE A 16 20.65 -9.03 -6.23
N TYR A 17 20.84 -10.01 -7.10
CA TYR A 17 20.45 -11.38 -6.87
C TYR A 17 21.44 -12.32 -7.56
N ASP A 18 21.52 -13.56 -7.08
CA ASP A 18 22.32 -14.60 -7.70
C ASP A 18 21.63 -15.14 -8.97
N GLU A 19 22.25 -14.95 -10.13
CA GLU A 19 21.72 -15.40 -11.43
C GLU A 19 21.68 -16.92 -11.59
N SER A 20 22.50 -17.66 -10.84
CA SER A 20 22.55 -19.12 -10.91
C SER A 20 21.37 -19.79 -10.19
N SER A 21 20.65 -19.04 -9.36
CA SER A 21 19.55 -19.55 -8.54
C SER A 21 18.19 -19.01 -9.02
N LEU A 22 17.35 -19.92 -9.52
CA LEU A 22 15.97 -19.59 -9.91
C LEU A 22 15.18 -19.00 -8.73
N LEU A 23 15.39 -19.52 -7.51
CA LEU A 23 14.75 -18.99 -6.31
C LEU A 23 15.18 -17.54 -6.06
N SER A 24 16.47 -17.24 -6.17
CA SER A 24 16.99 -15.88 -6.01
C SER A 24 16.38 -14.92 -7.04
N TRP A 25 16.26 -15.35 -8.30
CA TRP A 25 15.60 -14.57 -9.36
C TRP A 25 14.12 -14.32 -9.07
N LEU A 26 13.36 -15.35 -8.65
CA LEU A 26 11.95 -15.20 -8.27
C LEU A 26 11.78 -14.24 -7.10
N LEU A 27 12.64 -14.35 -6.08
CA LEU A 27 12.60 -13.48 -4.91
C LEU A 27 13.01 -12.03 -5.25
N ALA A 28 13.87 -11.85 -6.24
CA ALA A 28 14.22 -10.53 -6.76
C ALA A 28 13.00 -9.83 -7.41
N ILE A 29 12.15 -10.59 -8.11
CA ILE A 29 10.87 -10.06 -8.63
C ILE A 29 9.91 -9.78 -7.47
N ILE A 30 9.78 -10.69 -6.51
CA ILE A 30 8.89 -10.53 -5.36
C ILE A 30 9.26 -9.29 -4.54
N THR A 31 10.54 -8.96 -4.37
CA THR A 31 10.92 -7.76 -3.62
C THR A 31 10.49 -6.45 -4.30
N LEU A 32 10.15 -6.45 -5.59
CA LEU A 32 9.59 -5.28 -6.28
C LEU A 32 8.10 -5.06 -5.99
N SER A 33 7.46 -5.95 -5.22
CA SER A 33 6.03 -5.87 -4.88
C SER A 33 5.57 -4.51 -4.35
N PRO A 34 6.30 -3.77 -3.50
CA PRO A 34 5.87 -2.43 -3.08
C PRO A 34 5.72 -1.43 -4.25
N ILE A 35 6.56 -1.54 -5.29
CA ILE A 35 6.43 -0.70 -6.49
C ILE A 35 5.18 -1.09 -7.27
N PHE A 36 4.96 -2.39 -7.46
CA PHE A 36 3.72 -2.87 -8.09
C PHE A 36 2.47 -2.51 -7.28
N LEU A 37 2.58 -2.42 -5.96
CA LEU A 37 1.51 -1.98 -5.08
C LEU A 37 1.14 -0.51 -5.34
N TYR A 38 2.11 0.40 -5.42
CA TYR A 38 1.84 1.80 -5.80
C TYR A 38 1.20 1.91 -7.19
N VAL A 39 1.64 1.10 -8.16
CA VAL A 39 1.03 1.07 -9.50
C VAL A 39 -0.42 0.57 -9.42
N ALA A 40 -0.67 -0.52 -8.69
CA ALA A 40 -2.00 -1.07 -8.50
C ALA A 40 -2.95 -0.09 -7.81
N GLU A 41 -2.48 0.64 -6.79
CA GLU A 41 -3.23 1.70 -6.12
C GLU A 41 -3.54 2.86 -7.05
N ALA A 42 -2.57 3.33 -7.84
CA ALA A 42 -2.79 4.37 -8.83
C ALA A 42 -3.84 3.94 -9.86
N CYS A 43 -3.76 2.71 -10.38
CA CYS A 43 -4.79 2.15 -11.25
C CYS A 43 -6.15 2.10 -10.54
N PHE A 44 -6.20 1.63 -9.30
CA PHE A 44 -7.44 1.57 -8.51
C PHE A 44 -8.07 2.98 -8.36
N ILE A 45 -7.27 3.99 -8.05
CA ILE A 45 -7.71 5.39 -7.94
C ILE A 45 -8.27 5.89 -9.28
N LEU A 46 -7.57 5.65 -10.39
CA LEU A 46 -7.97 6.15 -11.71
C LEU A 46 -9.26 5.49 -12.22
N PHE A 47 -9.38 4.18 -12.05
CA PHE A 47 -10.51 3.40 -12.57
C PHE A 47 -11.73 3.39 -11.65
N ARG A 48 -11.53 3.33 -10.33
CA ARG A 48 -12.63 3.23 -9.35
C ARG A 48 -13.02 4.59 -8.80
N ARG A 49 -12.08 5.54 -8.77
CA ARG A 49 -12.27 6.92 -8.26
C ARG A 49 -12.89 6.91 -6.87
N GLU A 50 -12.32 6.08 -6.01
CA GLU A 50 -12.76 5.92 -4.62
C GLU A 50 -11.90 6.77 -3.69
N TYR A 51 -12.53 7.47 -2.75
CA TYR A 51 -11.78 8.17 -1.69
C TYR A 51 -10.92 7.20 -0.88
N PHE A 52 -11.34 5.93 -0.75
CA PHE A 52 -10.53 4.86 -0.17
C PHE A 52 -9.12 4.77 -0.77
N GLY A 53 -9.02 4.81 -2.10
CA GLY A 53 -7.74 4.71 -2.78
C GLY A 53 -6.86 5.92 -2.46
N LEU A 54 -7.45 7.13 -2.42
CA LEU A 54 -6.74 8.36 -2.07
C LEU A 54 -6.25 8.33 -0.61
N THR A 55 -7.07 7.90 0.33
CA THR A 55 -6.65 7.80 1.74
C THR A 55 -5.56 6.74 1.91
N LEU A 56 -5.64 5.63 1.17
CA LEU A 56 -4.66 4.55 1.24
C LEU A 56 -3.28 5.02 0.74
N ILE A 57 -3.21 5.64 -0.45
CA ILE A 57 -1.93 6.09 -1.01
C ILE A 57 -1.30 7.23 -0.18
N LEU A 58 -2.12 8.15 0.35
CA LEU A 58 -1.64 9.19 1.26
C LEU A 58 -1.08 8.58 2.55
N GLY A 59 -1.77 7.58 3.10
CA GLY A 59 -1.29 6.86 4.28
C GLY A 59 0.01 6.12 4.02
N GLN A 60 0.17 5.52 2.84
CA GLN A 60 1.39 4.84 2.46
C GLN A 60 2.58 5.81 2.31
N LEU A 61 2.36 7.02 1.80
CA LEU A 61 3.38 8.08 1.77
C LEU A 61 3.77 8.54 3.18
N ILE A 62 2.80 8.72 4.08
CA ILE A 62 3.08 9.03 5.49
C ILE A 62 3.83 7.88 6.16
N ASN A 63 3.45 6.64 5.88
CA ASN A 63 4.13 5.45 6.40
C ASN A 63 5.60 5.37 5.95
N GLU A 64 5.90 5.77 4.71
CA GLU A 64 7.29 5.88 4.22
C GLU A 64 8.06 6.97 4.98
N ILE A 65 7.45 8.13 5.23
CA ILE A 65 8.06 9.19 6.05
C ILE A 65 8.37 8.67 7.47
N VAL A 66 7.43 7.93 8.08
CA VAL A 66 7.65 7.28 9.37
C VAL A 66 8.81 6.29 9.30
N ASN A 67 8.91 5.49 8.23
CA ASN A 67 10.02 4.56 8.05
C ASN A 67 11.38 5.29 8.00
N VAL A 68 11.48 6.34 7.18
CA VAL A 68 12.70 7.15 7.05
C VAL A 68 13.09 7.76 8.39
N ALA A 69 12.14 8.36 9.10
CA ALA A 69 12.39 8.93 10.43
C ALA A 69 12.88 7.87 11.43
N LEU A 70 12.23 6.71 11.49
CA LEU A 70 12.63 5.62 12.38
C LEU A 70 14.00 5.04 12.04
N LYS A 71 14.36 4.99 10.75
CA LYS A 71 15.70 4.54 10.32
C LYS A 71 16.82 5.41 10.86
N GLU A 72 16.64 6.73 10.82
CA GLU A 72 17.61 7.67 11.36
C GLU A 72 17.66 7.65 12.88
N ILE A 73 16.53 7.42 13.55
CA ILE A 73 16.46 7.35 15.02
C ILE A 73 17.10 6.05 15.55
N ILE A 74 16.80 4.91 14.93
CA ILE A 74 17.29 3.60 15.38
C ILE A 74 18.72 3.37 14.91
N ALA A 75 19.07 3.84 13.71
CA ALA A 75 20.40 3.77 13.12
C ALA A 75 21.03 2.36 13.14
N GLU A 76 20.21 1.30 13.09
CA GLU A 76 20.73 -0.07 13.08
C GLU A 76 21.34 -0.40 11.71
N PRO A 77 22.59 -0.87 11.64
CA PRO A 77 23.25 -1.20 10.38
C PRO A 77 22.61 -2.42 9.71
N ARG A 78 22.73 -2.48 8.38
CA ARG A 78 22.32 -3.65 7.61
C ARG A 78 23.28 -4.84 7.82
N PRO A 79 22.79 -6.09 7.65
CA PRO A 79 23.61 -7.28 7.83
C PRO A 79 24.73 -7.43 6.78
N SER A 80 24.56 -6.84 5.61
CA SER A 80 25.56 -6.82 4.55
C SER A 80 25.75 -5.39 4.02
N PRO A 81 26.98 -4.98 3.65
CA PRO A 81 27.21 -3.74 2.93
C PRO A 81 26.42 -3.80 1.62
N CYS A 82 25.47 -2.88 1.47
CA CYS A 82 24.66 -2.80 0.25
C CYS A 82 24.77 -1.39 -0.32
N GLU A 83 24.62 -1.27 -1.65
CA GLU A 83 24.55 0.01 -2.38
C GLU A 83 23.41 0.94 -1.90
N GLN A 84 22.48 0.42 -1.09
CA GLN A 84 21.38 1.17 -0.49
C GLN A 84 21.81 1.94 0.77
N SER A 85 20.86 2.58 1.46
CA SER A 85 21.09 3.26 2.74
C SER A 85 21.75 2.34 3.78
N GLU A 86 22.64 2.91 4.60
CA GLU A 86 23.39 2.24 5.67
C GLU A 86 22.46 1.61 6.73
N TYR A 87 21.32 2.23 7.01
CA TYR A 87 20.38 1.79 8.06
C TYR A 87 19.30 0.81 7.55
N GLY A 88 19.13 -0.26 8.31
CA GLY A 88 18.29 -1.42 8.00
C GLY A 88 16.98 -1.50 8.77
N MET A 89 16.89 -0.94 9.98
CA MET A 89 15.68 -1.02 10.82
C MET A 89 14.87 0.27 10.79
N PRO A 90 13.54 0.25 10.58
CA PRO A 90 12.74 -0.88 10.11
C PRO A 90 12.88 -1.13 8.60
N SER A 91 12.60 -2.36 8.16
CA SER A 91 12.51 -2.68 6.73
C SER A 91 11.32 -1.97 6.07
N ALA A 92 11.60 -1.04 5.15
CA ALA A 92 10.58 -0.27 4.42
C ALA A 92 9.63 -1.18 3.62
N HIS A 93 10.16 -2.23 3.00
CA HIS A 93 9.35 -3.18 2.22
C HIS A 93 8.35 -3.92 3.10
N SER A 94 8.82 -4.42 4.25
CA SER A 94 7.94 -5.08 5.21
C SER A 94 6.88 -4.12 5.76
N GLN A 95 7.31 -2.92 6.15
CA GLN A 95 6.43 -1.89 6.69
C GLN A 95 5.34 -1.46 5.69
N ALA A 96 5.67 -1.27 4.42
CA ALA A 96 4.71 -0.92 3.38
C ALA A 96 3.66 -2.03 3.15
N MET A 97 4.11 -3.27 3.00
CA MET A 97 3.20 -4.41 2.75
C MET A 97 2.24 -4.64 3.91
N PHE A 98 2.73 -4.56 5.15
CA PHE A 98 1.90 -4.73 6.35
C PHE A 98 1.03 -3.50 6.65
N PHE A 99 1.44 -2.30 6.24
CA PHE A 99 0.57 -1.12 6.27
C PHE A 99 -0.69 -1.32 5.43
N VAL A 100 -0.55 -1.68 4.15
CA VAL A 100 -1.72 -1.90 3.27
C VAL A 100 -2.55 -3.09 3.73
N THR A 101 -1.89 -4.18 4.12
CA THR A 101 -2.58 -5.37 4.65
C THR A 101 -3.42 -5.01 5.87
N SER A 102 -2.86 -4.27 6.83
CA SER A 102 -3.58 -3.79 8.02
C SER A 102 -4.74 -2.88 7.63
N CYS A 103 -4.51 -1.88 6.76
CA CYS A 103 -5.55 -0.98 6.30
C CYS A 103 -6.74 -1.71 5.67
N VAL A 104 -6.50 -2.67 4.77
CA VAL A 104 -7.55 -3.44 4.11
C VAL A 104 -8.29 -4.34 5.10
N ILE A 105 -7.58 -5.05 5.98
CA ILE A 105 -8.19 -5.95 6.97
C ILE A 105 -9.05 -5.17 7.97
N VAL A 106 -8.52 -4.09 8.54
CA VAL A 106 -9.25 -3.25 9.51
C VAL A 106 -10.49 -2.68 8.83
N THR A 107 -10.32 -2.14 7.63
CA THR A 107 -11.43 -1.54 6.87
C THR A 107 -12.54 -2.54 6.55
N LEU A 108 -12.22 -3.77 6.15
CA LEU A 108 -13.22 -4.76 5.80
C LEU A 108 -13.82 -5.45 7.03
N SER A 109 -13.10 -5.51 8.15
CA SER A 109 -13.57 -6.11 9.40
C SER A 109 -14.54 -5.21 10.18
N ARG A 110 -14.38 -3.89 10.11
CA ARG A 110 -15.18 -2.92 10.88
C ARG A 110 -16.42 -2.42 10.15
N ARG A 111 -16.58 -2.78 8.88
CA ARG A 111 -17.74 -2.36 8.08
C ARG A 111 -19.01 -3.07 8.46
N ARG A 112 -20.09 -2.28 8.52
CA ARG A 112 -21.47 -2.79 8.64
C ARG A 112 -21.96 -3.43 7.35
N HIS A 113 -21.62 -2.85 6.21
CA HIS A 113 -21.94 -3.42 4.89
C HIS A 113 -20.82 -4.33 4.43
N LYS A 114 -21.16 -5.56 4.04
CA LYS A 114 -20.22 -6.54 3.50
C LYS A 114 -20.25 -6.48 1.97
N PRO A 115 -19.28 -5.81 1.31
CA PRO A 115 -19.22 -5.77 -0.16
C PRO A 115 -18.74 -7.09 -0.77
N LEU A 116 -18.11 -7.94 0.04
CA LEU A 116 -17.58 -9.24 -0.32
C LEU A 116 -18.28 -10.32 0.51
N SER A 117 -18.45 -11.50 -0.08
CA SER A 117 -18.78 -12.71 0.69
C SER A 117 -17.69 -13.01 1.71
N ASP A 118 -18.01 -13.76 2.77
CA ASP A 118 -17.03 -14.10 3.79
C ASP A 118 -15.87 -14.95 3.21
N TRP A 119 -16.13 -15.75 2.16
CA TRP A 119 -15.09 -16.48 1.43
C TRP A 119 -14.13 -15.56 0.67
N GLU A 120 -14.64 -14.63 -0.15
CA GLU A 120 -13.82 -13.68 -0.90
C GLU A 120 -12.98 -12.80 0.04
N LYS A 121 -13.59 -12.36 1.15
CA LYS A 121 -12.90 -11.57 2.18
C LYS A 121 -11.77 -12.36 2.83
N ASN A 122 -12.02 -13.60 3.24
CA ASN A 122 -10.99 -14.43 3.86
C ASN A 122 -9.88 -14.80 2.87
N PHE A 123 -10.22 -15.07 1.62
CA PHE A 123 -9.25 -15.28 0.55
C PHE A 123 -8.37 -14.05 0.35
N LEU A 124 -8.95 -12.85 0.30
CA LEU A 124 -8.20 -11.60 0.18
C LEU A 124 -7.26 -11.39 1.37
N TYR A 125 -7.71 -11.67 2.60
CA TYR A 125 -6.85 -11.57 3.79
C TYR A 125 -5.66 -12.52 3.71
N LEU A 126 -5.92 -13.78 3.36
CA LEU A 126 -4.87 -14.79 3.21
C LEU A 126 -3.88 -14.40 2.10
N PHE A 127 -4.38 -13.91 0.98
CA PHE A 127 -3.56 -13.44 -0.14
C PHE A 127 -2.62 -12.30 0.30
N LEU A 128 -3.16 -11.24 0.92
CA LEU A 128 -2.37 -10.09 1.37
C LEU A 128 -1.31 -10.45 2.41
N ILE A 129 -1.67 -11.30 3.38
CA ILE A 129 -0.73 -11.80 4.39
C ILE A 129 0.37 -12.62 3.73
N THR A 130 0.01 -13.52 2.80
CA THR A 130 0.97 -14.37 2.09
C THR A 130 1.94 -13.53 1.27
N CYS A 131 1.45 -12.57 0.48
CA CYS A 131 2.30 -11.64 -0.26
C CYS A 131 3.24 -10.84 0.66
N SER A 132 2.73 -10.34 1.79
CA SER A 132 3.55 -9.60 2.76
C SER A 132 4.65 -10.46 3.37
N LEU A 133 4.35 -11.71 3.70
CA LEU A 133 5.33 -12.67 4.22
C LEU A 133 6.36 -13.08 3.16
N LEU A 134 5.95 -13.27 1.90
CA LEU A 134 6.88 -13.56 0.80
C LEU A 134 7.84 -12.41 0.54
N VAL A 135 7.39 -11.16 0.63
CA VAL A 135 8.26 -9.97 0.57
C VAL A 135 9.22 -9.96 1.76
N CYS A 136 8.74 -10.25 2.97
CA CYS A 136 9.60 -10.35 4.15
C CYS A 136 10.70 -11.40 3.98
N PHE A 137 10.32 -12.58 3.48
CA PHE A 137 11.24 -13.67 3.19
C PHE A 137 12.27 -13.27 2.12
N SER A 138 11.87 -12.60 1.03
CA SER A 138 12.80 -12.15 0.00
C SER A 138 13.84 -11.16 0.54
N ARG A 139 13.46 -10.26 1.46
CA ARG A 139 14.41 -9.31 2.07
C ARG A 139 15.48 -9.99 2.91
N VAL A 140 15.12 -11.04 3.64
CA VAL A 140 16.07 -11.81 4.47
C VAL A 140 16.92 -12.72 3.57
N TYR A 141 16.30 -13.46 2.66
CA TYR A 141 16.98 -14.41 1.79
C TYR A 141 18.03 -13.73 0.89
N LEU A 142 17.70 -12.58 0.30
CA LEU A 142 18.62 -11.80 -0.54
C LEU A 142 19.66 -11.00 0.29
N GLY A 143 19.67 -11.16 1.63
CA GLY A 143 20.67 -10.55 2.50
C GLY A 143 20.51 -9.04 2.74
N TYR A 144 19.38 -8.45 2.37
CA TYR A 144 19.15 -7.01 2.51
C TYR A 144 18.82 -6.56 3.94
N HIS A 145 18.20 -7.44 4.72
CA HIS A 145 17.73 -7.15 6.07
C HIS A 145 17.86 -8.37 6.99
N SER A 146 18.04 -8.11 8.29
CA SER A 146 17.93 -9.15 9.32
C SER A 146 16.46 -9.51 9.56
N VAL A 147 16.22 -10.67 10.19
CA VAL A 147 14.86 -11.08 10.59
C VAL A 147 14.23 -10.06 11.53
N ALA A 148 15.00 -9.51 12.47
CA ALA A 148 14.52 -8.48 13.40
C ALA A 148 14.06 -7.21 12.68
N GLN A 149 14.85 -6.72 11.71
CA GLN A 149 14.51 -5.53 10.91
C GLN A 149 13.20 -5.69 10.14
N VAL A 150 12.95 -6.91 9.64
CA VAL A 150 11.72 -7.24 8.94
C VAL A 150 10.54 -7.36 9.90
N ILE A 151 10.71 -8.00 11.07
CA ILE A 151 9.65 -8.09 12.09
C ILE A 151 9.26 -6.69 12.60
N VAL A 152 10.23 -5.83 12.92
CA VAL A 152 9.95 -4.45 13.37
C VAL A 152 9.24 -3.67 12.27
N GLY A 153 9.66 -3.82 11.01
CA GLY A 153 8.95 -3.23 9.87
C GLY A 153 7.48 -3.67 9.81
N ALA A 154 7.22 -4.98 9.91
CA ALA A 154 5.86 -5.52 9.91
C ALA A 154 5.01 -4.95 11.05
N LEU A 155 5.56 -4.90 12.27
CA LEU A 155 4.86 -4.37 13.45
C LEU A 155 4.53 -2.89 13.29
N VAL A 156 5.50 -2.07 12.87
CA VAL A 156 5.28 -0.64 12.61
C VAL A 156 4.22 -0.46 11.53
N GLY A 157 4.29 -1.22 10.44
CA GLY A 157 3.31 -1.16 9.34
C GLY A 157 1.90 -1.49 9.83
N CYS A 158 1.75 -2.56 10.61
CA CYS A 158 0.47 -2.94 11.21
C CYS A 158 -0.11 -1.84 12.11
N VAL A 159 0.72 -1.28 13.00
CA VAL A 159 0.32 -0.24 13.95
C VAL A 159 -0.07 1.04 13.23
N VAL A 160 0.77 1.53 12.32
CA VAL A 160 0.50 2.74 11.54
C VAL A 160 -0.75 2.55 10.68
N GLY A 161 -0.90 1.40 10.02
CA GLY A 161 -2.08 1.10 9.20
C GLY A 161 -3.38 1.01 10.00
N TYR A 162 -3.32 0.43 11.20
CA TYR A 162 -4.45 0.38 12.11
C TYR A 162 -4.90 1.79 12.49
N PHE A 163 -4.01 2.61 13.05
CA PHE A 163 -4.34 3.98 13.47
C PHE A 163 -4.73 4.87 12.28
N TRP A 164 -4.06 4.73 11.13
CA TRP A 164 -4.42 5.46 9.92
C TRP A 164 -5.86 5.19 9.51
N THR A 165 -6.26 3.91 9.52
CA THR A 165 -7.62 3.50 9.17
C THR A 165 -8.65 4.10 10.13
N LEU A 166 -8.38 4.05 11.44
CA LEU A 166 -9.27 4.62 12.45
C LEU A 166 -9.47 6.14 12.31
N CYS A 167 -8.39 6.87 12.03
CA CYS A 167 -8.42 8.33 12.06
C CYS A 167 -8.83 8.96 10.72
N PHE A 168 -8.50 8.33 9.60
CA PHE A 168 -8.53 8.97 8.29
C PHE A 168 -9.35 8.24 7.23
N GLN A 169 -9.64 6.95 7.43
CA GLN A 169 -10.33 6.14 6.42
C GLN A 169 -11.77 5.77 6.80
N GLU A 170 -12.07 5.65 8.10
CA GLU A 170 -13.42 5.32 8.57
C GLU A 170 -14.05 6.51 9.32
N GLY A 171 -15.24 6.96 8.87
CA GLY A 171 -16.07 7.97 9.53
C GLY A 171 -15.81 9.43 9.09
N ASN A 172 -16.25 10.39 9.90
CA ASN A 172 -16.07 11.84 9.70
C ASN A 172 -14.62 12.31 9.99
N GLY A 173 -13.62 11.53 9.60
CA GLY A 173 -12.21 11.91 9.74
C GLY A 173 -11.91 13.23 9.04
N GLY A 174 -11.04 14.05 9.63
CA GLY A 174 -10.68 15.37 9.08
C GLY A 174 -10.12 15.29 7.66
N LEU A 175 -9.36 14.24 7.34
CA LEU A 175 -8.81 14.04 5.99
C LEU A 175 -9.90 13.68 4.98
N LEU A 176 -10.77 12.73 5.29
CA LEU A 176 -11.83 12.31 4.37
C LEU A 176 -12.82 13.45 4.10
N SER A 177 -13.18 14.21 5.13
CA SER A 177 -14.03 15.41 4.98
C SER A 177 -13.36 16.49 4.12
N LEU A 178 -12.05 16.71 4.30
CA LEU A 178 -11.26 17.60 3.44
C LEU A 178 -11.23 17.11 1.99
N LEU A 179 -10.96 15.83 1.74
CA LEU A 179 -10.96 15.27 0.39
C LEU A 179 -12.35 15.43 -0.26
N LYS A 180 -13.42 15.15 0.48
CA LYS A 180 -14.81 15.37 0.04
C LYS A 180 -15.14 16.85 -0.17
N SER A 181 -14.36 17.81 0.34
CA SER A 181 -14.59 19.24 0.10
C SER A 181 -13.92 19.75 -1.18
N VAL A 182 -12.94 19.03 -1.74
CA VAL A 182 -12.21 19.42 -2.95
C VAL A 182 -13.12 19.37 -4.19
N LYS A 183 -13.36 20.52 -4.82
CA LYS A 183 -14.22 20.64 -6.01
C LYS A 183 -13.71 19.81 -7.20
N ALA A 184 -12.40 19.76 -7.40
CA ALA A 184 -11.80 18.98 -8.48
C ALA A 184 -12.10 17.48 -8.36
N LEU A 185 -12.03 16.91 -7.15
CA LEU A 185 -12.35 15.50 -6.92
C LEU A 185 -13.82 15.20 -7.20
N LYS A 186 -14.72 16.13 -6.87
CA LYS A 186 -16.15 16.03 -7.26
C LYS A 186 -16.34 16.10 -8.77
N LEU A 187 -15.65 17.01 -9.46
CA LEU A 187 -15.68 17.14 -10.92
C LEU A 187 -15.15 15.87 -11.61
N MET A 188 -14.18 15.21 -10.99
CA MET A 188 -13.66 13.92 -11.42
C MET A 188 -14.56 12.73 -11.04
N TYR A 189 -15.72 12.96 -10.40
CA TYR A 189 -16.66 11.92 -9.96
C TYR A 189 -16.06 10.95 -8.92
N PHE A 190 -15.23 11.45 -8.00
CA PHE A 190 -14.81 10.64 -6.86
C PHE A 190 -15.99 10.32 -5.95
N LYS A 191 -16.13 9.03 -5.60
CA LYS A 191 -17.20 8.50 -4.78
C LYS A 191 -16.69 7.86 -3.50
N ASP A 192 -17.59 7.81 -2.54
CA ASP A 192 -17.41 7.06 -1.30
C ASP A 192 -18.38 5.88 -1.31
N SER A 193 -17.94 4.78 -1.93
CA SER A 193 -18.71 3.53 -1.91
C SER A 193 -18.64 2.84 -0.55
N LEU A 194 -17.87 3.35 0.39
CA LEU A 194 -17.62 2.72 1.68
C LEU A 194 -18.70 3.08 2.71
N GLU A 195 -19.20 4.32 2.69
CA GLU A 195 -20.30 4.77 3.55
C GLU A 195 -21.68 4.56 2.92
N CYS A 196 -21.78 4.53 1.58
CA CYS A 196 -23.07 4.75 0.91
C CYS A 196 -23.58 3.49 0.17
N CYS A 197 -24.36 2.65 0.87
CA CYS A 197 -25.20 1.60 0.27
C CYS A 197 -26.22 2.17 -0.75
N HIS A 198 -26.46 3.48 -0.72
CA HIS A 198 -27.41 4.16 -1.58
C HIS A 198 -26.84 4.71 -2.90
N PHE A 199 -25.52 4.69 -3.13
CA PHE A 199 -24.96 5.26 -4.38
C PHE A 199 -25.42 4.48 -5.61
N LEU A 200 -25.24 3.14 -5.62
CA LEU A 200 -25.72 2.30 -6.72
C LEU A 200 -27.24 2.32 -6.85
N ARG A 201 -27.97 2.36 -5.72
CA ARG A 201 -29.43 2.51 -5.76
C ARG A 201 -29.84 3.88 -6.31
N ARG A 202 -29.10 4.96 -6.05
CA ARG A 202 -29.35 6.30 -6.62
C ARG A 202 -29.02 6.35 -8.09
N GLU A 203 -27.90 5.78 -8.54
CA GLU A 203 -27.56 5.70 -9.97
C GLU A 203 -28.56 4.82 -10.72
N GLN A 204 -28.92 3.64 -10.19
CA GLN A 204 -29.96 2.80 -10.78
C GLN A 204 -31.30 3.52 -10.80
N LEU A 205 -31.73 4.16 -9.70
CA LEU A 205 -32.97 4.94 -9.66
C LEU A 205 -32.91 6.18 -10.57
N GLN A 206 -31.73 6.76 -10.83
CA GLN A 206 -31.56 7.84 -11.80
C GLN A 206 -31.61 7.32 -13.24
N CYS A 207 -31.02 6.16 -13.53
CA CYS A 207 -31.19 5.47 -14.83
C CYS A 207 -32.66 5.08 -15.08
N PHE A 208 -33.35 4.52 -14.07
CA PHE A 208 -34.78 4.19 -14.17
C PHE A 208 -35.70 5.42 -14.28
N LYS A 209 -35.23 6.60 -13.90
CA LYS A 209 -35.94 7.88 -14.07
C LYS A 209 -35.52 8.63 -15.34
N CYS A 210 -34.52 8.15 -16.07
CA CYS A 210 -34.14 8.70 -17.36
C CYS A 210 -35.10 8.16 -18.42
N GLU A 211 -36.00 9.02 -18.94
CA GLU A 211 -37.00 8.63 -19.94
C GLU A 211 -36.38 8.05 -21.22
N GLU A 212 -35.10 8.36 -21.50
CA GLU A 212 -34.34 7.81 -22.64
C GLU A 212 -33.90 6.36 -22.46
N CYS A 213 -33.80 5.83 -21.23
CA CYS A 213 -33.39 4.45 -20.96
C CYS A 213 -34.57 3.47 -20.81
N THR A 214 -35.80 3.98 -20.79
CA THR A 214 -37.06 3.22 -20.69
C THR A 214 -37.78 3.01 -22.02
N LYS A 215 -37.16 3.39 -23.14
CA LYS A 215 -37.61 3.08 -24.51
C LYS A 215 -36.72 2.02 -25.11
#